data_AF-A0A2V5W1F8-F1
#
_entry.id   AF-A0A2V5W1F8-F1
#
_cell.length_a   1.000
_cell.length_b   1.000
_cell.length_c   1.000
_cell.angle_alpha   90.00
_cell.angle_beta   90.00
_cell.angle_gamma   90.00
#
_symmetry.space_group_name_H-M   'P 1'
#
loop_
_entity.id
_entity.type
_entity.pdbx_description
1 polymer ?
#
loop_
_entity_poly.entity_id
_entity_poly.type
_entity_poly.pdbx_seq_one_letter_code
_entity_poly.pdbx_strand_id
1 'polypeptide(L)'
;KYPATVLFVAHDCDLALLKVASPDFFKNMIPLKFGGIPDLESTVSAYGYPLGGERMSVTTGIVSRIDFTLYTHSSVDSHLAIQISAQINPGNSGGPVMQDAKVMGVAFQGYSGDVAQGVAYMIPTPVIRRFLKDVEDGHYDRYVDLGITWWKLQNPAQRHFLGLKNDDRGALVGTVIAAGPAANSLQAGDVLLAIDDHPIASDATVELEGSRVDMPEVVERKFKGDKVKLDVWRDKKPLTVTIELGSVWPYLYLAHGYDVKPRYIVYGGLVFQPLTLDLIDAFQPTDVRIRHYFDYFVLEQIYLEHPEIVILTNVLPDPTNTYLAPYRSSIVDEVNGKKIRKLNDLAAAFAENTDRFVVRMIGDGPPLVLDPKEVESARERIKTRYNVLVEQNLEEQASKPTPADQTKS
;
A
#
# COMPACT_ATOMS: atom_id res chain seq x y z
N LYS A 1 -15.12 11.48 -30.03
CA LYS A 1 -14.83 10.60 -28.87
C LYS A 1 -14.45 9.23 -29.43
N TYR A 2 -13.38 8.62 -28.94
CA TYR A 2 -12.94 7.28 -29.36
C TYR A 2 -12.94 6.36 -28.15
N PRO A 3 -13.36 5.10 -28.28
CA PRO A 3 -13.21 4.13 -27.20
C PRO A 3 -11.71 3.85 -26.97
N ALA A 4 -11.33 3.81 -25.70
CA ALA A 4 -10.01 3.40 -25.25
C ALA A 4 -10.14 2.13 -24.39
N THR A 5 -9.08 1.32 -24.39
CA THR A 5 -8.94 0.14 -23.55
C THR A 5 -7.84 0.40 -22.54
N VAL A 6 -8.09 0.10 -21.27
CA VAL A 6 -7.07 0.10 -20.23
C VAL A 6 -6.17 -1.11 -20.44
N LEU A 7 -4.88 -0.90 -20.65
CA LEU A 7 -3.88 -1.96 -20.76
C LEU A 7 -3.33 -2.34 -19.39
N PHE A 8 -2.95 -1.34 -18.59
CA PHE A 8 -2.39 -1.52 -17.25
C PHE A 8 -2.88 -0.43 -16.32
N VAL A 9 -3.01 -0.78 -15.04
CA VAL A 9 -3.25 0.14 -13.94
C VAL A 9 -2.24 -0.17 -12.84
N ALA A 10 -1.50 0.85 -12.42
CA ALA A 10 -0.58 0.83 -11.29
C ALA A 10 -1.17 1.72 -10.20
N HIS A 11 -1.86 1.10 -9.24
CA HIS A 11 -2.54 1.82 -8.17
C HIS A 11 -1.58 2.43 -7.14
N ASP A 12 -0.43 1.79 -6.91
CA ASP A 12 0.66 2.25 -6.04
C ASP A 12 1.21 3.60 -6.49
N CYS A 13 1.49 3.77 -7.79
CA CYS A 13 2.01 5.02 -8.34
C CYS A 13 1.01 5.87 -9.15
N ASP A 14 -0.29 5.60 -9.03
CA ASP A 14 -1.40 6.32 -9.69
C ASP A 14 -1.19 6.57 -11.20
N LEU A 15 -0.82 5.52 -11.93
CA LEU A 15 -0.63 5.55 -13.39
C LEU A 15 -1.48 4.50 -14.10
N ALA A 16 -1.91 4.81 -15.31
CA ALA A 16 -2.58 3.86 -16.19
C ALA A 16 -2.07 4.01 -17.64
N LEU A 17 -1.95 2.88 -18.34
CA LEU A 17 -1.62 2.86 -19.76
C LEU A 17 -2.87 2.54 -20.57
N LEU A 18 -3.21 3.40 -21.53
CA LEU A 18 -4.41 3.26 -22.37
C LEU A 18 -4.03 2.99 -23.84
N LYS A 19 -4.90 2.24 -24.53
CA LYS A 19 -4.81 1.99 -25.98
C LYS A 19 -6.06 2.46 -26.69
N VAL A 20 -5.88 3.19 -27.79
CA VAL A 20 -6.94 3.49 -28.74
C VAL A 20 -6.68 2.68 -30.00
N ALA A 21 -7.64 1.87 -30.43
CA ALA A 21 -7.44 0.97 -31.57
C ALA A 21 -7.54 1.69 -32.93
N SER A 22 -8.28 2.80 -33.01
CA SER A 22 -8.53 3.54 -34.24
C SER A 22 -7.28 4.34 -34.68
N PRO A 23 -6.66 4.04 -35.83
CA PRO A 23 -5.49 4.79 -36.31
C PRO A 23 -5.79 6.27 -36.58
N ASP A 24 -7.03 6.59 -36.96
CA ASP A 24 -7.49 7.97 -37.23
C ASP A 24 -7.34 8.88 -36.01
N PHE A 25 -7.42 8.32 -34.79
CA PHE A 25 -7.19 9.06 -33.56
C PHE A 25 -5.80 9.70 -33.53
N PHE A 26 -4.78 9.01 -34.06
CA PHE A 26 -3.39 9.46 -34.02
C PHE A 26 -2.98 10.32 -35.22
N LYS A 27 -3.90 10.58 -36.17
CA LYS A 27 -3.60 11.34 -37.37
C LYS A 27 -3.18 12.77 -36.98
N ASN A 28 -1.99 13.19 -37.44
CA ASN A 28 -1.38 14.48 -37.14
C ASN A 28 -1.04 14.71 -35.65
N MET A 29 -0.98 13.65 -34.83
CA MET A 29 -0.49 13.76 -33.45
C MET A 29 1.03 13.61 -33.41
N ILE A 30 1.68 14.44 -32.61
CA ILE A 30 3.10 14.33 -32.29
C ILE A 30 3.19 13.84 -30.84
N PRO A 31 3.76 12.65 -30.58
CA PRO A 31 3.98 12.18 -29.21
C PRO A 31 4.88 13.15 -28.44
N LEU A 32 4.52 13.43 -27.19
CA LEU A 32 5.34 14.26 -26.32
C LEU A 32 6.62 13.51 -25.94
N LYS A 33 7.71 14.27 -25.76
CA LYS A 33 8.97 13.73 -25.27
C LYS A 33 9.06 13.92 -23.76
N PHE A 34 9.55 12.93 -23.05
CA PHE A 34 9.87 13.07 -21.63
C PHE A 34 11.13 13.91 -21.42
N GLY A 35 11.09 14.78 -20.43
CA GLY A 35 12.24 15.44 -19.85
C GLY A 35 12.87 14.59 -18.74
N GLY A 36 13.46 15.29 -17.77
CA GLY A 36 13.99 14.72 -16.54
C GLY A 36 13.24 15.27 -15.32
N ILE A 37 13.96 15.39 -14.20
CA ILE A 37 13.51 16.12 -13.03
C ILE A 37 13.80 17.61 -13.26
N PRO A 38 12.80 18.51 -13.20
CA PRO A 38 13.03 19.95 -13.32
C PRO A 38 13.68 20.51 -12.05
N ASP A 39 14.49 21.56 -12.21
CA ASP A 39 15.13 22.24 -11.09
C ASP A 39 14.10 22.91 -10.17
N LEU A 40 14.44 23.05 -8.89
CA LEU A 40 13.67 23.88 -7.96
C LEU A 40 13.53 25.31 -8.51
N GLU A 41 12.39 25.93 -8.22
CA GLU A 41 12.03 27.30 -8.64
C GLU A 41 11.86 27.49 -10.15
N SER A 42 12.10 26.46 -10.96
CA SER A 42 11.90 26.51 -12.41
C SER A 42 10.40 26.52 -12.78
N THR A 43 10.08 27.13 -13.92
CA THR A 43 8.68 27.28 -14.39
C THR A 43 8.18 26.02 -15.07
N VAL A 44 6.96 25.61 -14.73
CA VAL A 44 6.26 24.47 -15.32
C VAL A 44 4.79 24.83 -15.63
N SER A 45 4.23 24.21 -16.66
CA SER A 45 2.83 24.39 -17.05
C SER A 45 2.09 23.05 -17.08
N ALA A 46 0.95 22.96 -16.40
CA ALA A 46 0.06 21.82 -16.43
C ALA A 46 -1.04 22.03 -17.46
N TYR A 47 -1.32 20.99 -18.25
CA TYR A 47 -2.30 21.00 -19.34
C TYR A 47 -3.37 19.96 -19.08
N GLY A 48 -4.64 20.32 -19.20
CA GLY A 48 -5.75 19.40 -18.93
C GLY A 48 -7.11 19.93 -19.31
N TYR A 49 -8.16 19.21 -18.92
CA TYR A 49 -9.55 19.59 -19.17
C TYR A 49 -10.31 19.70 -17.84
N PRO A 50 -10.60 20.91 -17.34
CA PRO A 50 -11.29 21.09 -16.07
C PRO A 50 -12.68 20.44 -16.07
N LEU A 51 -13.13 20.00 -14.90
CA LEU A 51 -14.46 19.42 -14.74
C LEU A 51 -15.56 20.35 -15.31
N GLY A 52 -16.43 19.79 -16.16
CA GLY A 52 -17.57 20.50 -16.76
C GLY A 52 -17.25 21.32 -18.01
N GLY A 53 -15.99 21.33 -18.48
CA GLY A 53 -15.58 22.01 -19.72
C GLY A 53 -15.08 21.06 -20.80
N GLU A 54 -15.20 21.47 -22.07
CA GLU A 54 -14.60 20.78 -23.23
C GLU A 54 -13.37 21.51 -23.79
N ARG A 55 -13.01 22.66 -23.19
CA ARG A 55 -11.84 23.46 -23.58
C ARG A 55 -10.64 23.06 -22.73
N MET A 56 -9.50 22.95 -23.39
CA MET A 56 -8.22 22.73 -22.72
C MET A 56 -7.88 23.95 -21.85
N SER A 57 -7.41 23.69 -20.64
CA SER A 57 -6.89 24.68 -19.70
C SER A 57 -5.39 24.52 -19.53
N VAL A 58 -4.73 25.64 -19.21
CA VAL A 58 -3.31 25.69 -18.89
C VAL A 58 -3.14 26.45 -17.60
N THR A 59 -2.44 25.87 -16.64
CA THR A 59 -2.03 26.54 -15.40
C THR A 59 -0.52 26.50 -15.29
N THR A 60 0.09 27.66 -15.02
CA THR A 60 1.55 27.80 -14.91
C THR A 60 1.91 28.12 -13.47
N GLY A 61 3.00 27.51 -13.01
CA GLY A 61 3.57 27.75 -11.69
C GLY A 61 5.05 27.43 -11.69
N ILE A 62 5.59 27.21 -10.50
CA ILE A 62 6.98 26.82 -10.28
C ILE A 62 7.07 25.46 -9.61
N VAL A 63 8.23 24.83 -9.72
CA VAL A 63 8.64 23.70 -8.90
C VAL A 63 8.97 24.19 -7.49
N SER A 64 8.20 23.77 -6.50
CA SER A 64 8.35 24.22 -5.11
C SER A 64 9.20 23.28 -4.27
N ARG A 65 9.07 21.96 -4.51
CA ARG A 65 9.76 20.92 -3.74
C ARG A 65 9.84 19.62 -4.54
N ILE A 66 10.89 18.85 -4.32
CA ILE A 66 10.99 17.44 -4.72
C ILE A 66 10.96 16.66 -3.41
N ASP A 67 10.01 15.75 -3.26
CA ASP A 67 9.72 15.08 -1.99
C ASP A 67 9.45 13.59 -2.21
N PHE A 68 9.52 12.82 -1.13
CA PHE A 68 9.09 11.43 -1.10
C PHE A 68 7.83 11.36 -0.25
N THR A 69 6.67 11.23 -0.91
CA THR A 69 5.38 11.45 -0.25
C THR A 69 4.44 10.30 -0.49
N LEU A 70 3.52 10.11 0.44
CA LEU A 70 2.40 9.18 0.31
C LEU A 70 1.59 9.51 -0.94
N TYR A 71 1.38 8.51 -1.79
CA TYR A 71 0.46 8.58 -2.90
C TYR A 71 -0.95 8.29 -2.38
N THR A 72 -1.81 9.31 -2.45
CA THR A 72 -3.16 9.24 -1.87
C THR A 72 -4.06 8.18 -2.48
N HIS A 73 -3.76 7.74 -3.71
CA HIS A 73 -4.51 6.65 -4.32
C HIS A 73 -4.22 5.36 -3.56
N SER A 74 -2.95 4.96 -3.43
CA SER A 74 -2.59 3.71 -2.78
C SER A 74 -2.77 3.70 -1.26
N SER A 75 -2.70 4.87 -0.63
CA SER A 75 -2.82 5.11 0.82
C SER A 75 -1.73 4.44 1.68
N VAL A 76 -0.84 3.65 1.09
CA VAL A 76 0.24 2.94 1.80
C VAL A 76 1.61 3.14 1.19
N ASP A 77 1.70 3.48 -0.10
CA ASP A 77 2.98 3.63 -0.80
C ASP A 77 3.39 5.10 -0.88
N SER A 78 4.65 5.37 -0.58
CA SER A 78 5.25 6.69 -0.80
C SER A 78 6.21 6.58 -1.97
N HIS A 79 6.17 7.54 -2.88
CA HIS A 79 7.06 7.60 -4.03
C HIS A 79 7.58 9.02 -4.23
N LEU A 80 8.56 9.17 -5.13
CA LEU A 80 9.00 10.49 -5.57
C LEU A 80 7.85 11.29 -6.18
N ALA A 81 7.54 12.45 -5.60
CA ALA A 81 6.61 13.42 -6.16
C ALA A 81 7.24 14.81 -6.20
N ILE A 82 6.78 15.63 -7.14
CA ILE A 82 7.25 17.01 -7.26
C ILE A 82 6.10 17.96 -6.97
N GLN A 83 6.26 18.75 -5.92
CA GLN A 83 5.31 19.80 -5.55
C GLN A 83 5.43 20.98 -6.51
N ILE A 84 4.30 21.46 -7.00
CA ILE A 84 4.20 22.60 -7.91
C ILE A 84 3.18 23.62 -7.39
N SER A 85 3.37 24.90 -7.75
CA SER A 85 2.40 25.96 -7.46
C SER A 85 1.33 26.15 -8.55
N ALA A 86 1.44 25.41 -9.66
CA ALA A 86 0.42 25.42 -10.70
C ALA A 86 -0.88 24.81 -10.15
N GLN A 87 -2.01 25.48 -10.37
CA GLN A 87 -3.30 24.99 -9.89
C GLN A 87 -3.70 23.71 -10.62
N ILE A 88 -3.93 22.64 -9.86
CA ILE A 88 -4.50 21.38 -10.34
C ILE A 88 -5.90 21.23 -9.74
N ASN A 89 -6.89 21.13 -10.62
CA ASN A 89 -8.30 20.94 -10.27
C ASN A 89 -8.77 19.58 -10.83
N PRO A 90 -9.85 18.99 -10.28
CA PRO A 90 -10.47 17.81 -10.86
C PRO A 90 -10.72 17.98 -12.37
N GLY A 91 -10.31 16.97 -13.16
CA GLY A 91 -10.30 16.98 -14.62
C GLY A 91 -8.95 17.33 -15.26
N ASN A 92 -8.09 18.10 -14.59
CA ASN A 92 -6.72 18.33 -15.06
C ASN A 92 -5.74 17.21 -14.62
N SER A 93 -6.05 16.48 -13.54
CA SER A 93 -5.29 15.30 -13.12
C SER A 93 -5.22 14.27 -14.24
N GLY A 94 -4.05 13.66 -14.42
CA GLY A 94 -3.76 12.78 -15.57
C GLY A 94 -3.22 13.50 -16.81
N GLY A 95 -3.33 14.83 -16.87
CA GLY A 95 -2.71 15.65 -17.92
C GLY A 95 -1.20 15.86 -17.73
N PRO A 96 -0.45 16.23 -18.78
CA PRO A 96 0.99 16.44 -18.66
C PRO A 96 1.32 17.77 -17.97
N VAL A 97 2.35 17.74 -17.13
CA VAL A 97 3.10 18.92 -16.68
C VAL A 97 4.35 19.05 -17.54
N MET A 98 4.57 20.22 -18.13
CA MET A 98 5.62 20.42 -19.13
C MET A 98 6.54 21.61 -18.81
N GLN A 99 7.78 21.51 -19.31
CA GLN A 99 8.78 22.57 -19.39
C GLN A 99 9.58 22.37 -20.70
N ASP A 100 9.89 23.44 -21.43
CA ASP A 100 10.62 23.39 -22.70
C ASP A 100 10.11 22.35 -23.72
N ALA A 101 8.78 22.26 -23.85
CA ALA A 101 8.07 21.30 -24.71
C ALA A 101 8.35 19.82 -24.39
N LYS A 102 8.82 19.51 -23.18
CA LYS A 102 8.99 18.16 -22.66
C LYS A 102 8.10 17.95 -21.45
N VAL A 103 7.62 16.73 -21.28
CA VAL A 103 6.85 16.30 -20.11
C VAL A 103 7.79 16.08 -18.95
N MET A 104 7.54 16.78 -17.84
CA MET A 104 8.27 16.64 -16.58
C MET A 104 7.52 15.75 -15.58
N GLY A 105 6.21 15.56 -15.79
CA GLY A 105 5.40 14.64 -15.01
C GLY A 105 3.94 14.57 -15.45
N VAL A 106 3.15 13.79 -14.74
CA VAL A 106 1.68 13.74 -14.85
C VAL A 106 1.08 14.49 -13.67
N ALA A 107 0.17 15.41 -13.94
CA ALA A 107 -0.51 16.18 -12.91
C ALA A 107 -1.28 15.25 -11.96
N PHE A 108 -1.01 15.39 -10.67
CA PHE A 108 -1.56 14.57 -9.61
C PHE A 108 -2.13 15.48 -8.53
N GLN A 109 -3.38 15.24 -8.15
CA GLN A 109 -3.99 15.98 -7.05
C GLN A 109 -3.53 15.33 -5.74
N GLY A 110 -2.43 15.82 -5.17
CA GLY A 110 -2.00 15.36 -3.85
C GLY A 110 -2.88 15.92 -2.72
N TYR A 111 -2.92 15.18 -1.62
CA TYR A 111 -3.57 15.46 -0.33
C TYR A 111 -4.95 16.14 -0.40
N SER A 112 -6.01 15.33 -0.37
CA SER A 112 -7.37 15.79 -0.05
C SER A 112 -7.52 15.99 1.46
N GLY A 113 -7.28 17.21 1.93
CA GLY A 113 -7.57 17.64 3.30
C GLY A 113 -7.69 19.17 3.39
N ASP A 114 -8.26 19.69 4.48
CA ASP A 114 -8.55 21.12 4.72
C ASP A 114 -7.29 22.03 4.78
N VAL A 115 -6.08 21.50 4.57
CA VAL A 115 -4.82 22.13 5.01
C VAL A 115 -4.04 22.81 3.88
N ALA A 116 -4.36 22.64 2.60
CA ALA A 116 -3.57 23.31 1.57
C ALA A 116 -4.37 23.73 0.32
N GLN A 117 -5.02 24.90 0.37
CA GLN A 117 -5.34 25.61 -0.87
C GLN A 117 -4.02 26.04 -1.54
N GLY A 118 -3.79 25.61 -2.79
CA GLY A 118 -2.63 26.05 -3.59
C GLY A 118 -1.40 25.13 -3.58
N VAL A 119 -1.51 23.91 -3.05
CA VAL A 119 -0.47 22.87 -3.19
C VAL A 119 -0.95 21.80 -4.16
N ALA A 120 -0.17 21.55 -5.20
CA ALA A 120 -0.39 20.46 -6.14
C ALA A 120 0.90 19.68 -6.34
N TYR A 121 0.78 18.49 -6.91
CA TYR A 121 1.90 17.60 -7.15
C TYR A 121 1.89 17.11 -8.60
N MET A 122 3.02 16.57 -9.03
CA MET A 122 3.10 15.77 -10.24
C MET A 122 3.88 14.49 -9.98
N ILE A 123 3.45 13.44 -10.65
CA ILE A 123 4.15 12.16 -10.75
C ILE A 123 5.29 12.38 -11.76
N PRO A 124 6.55 12.38 -11.33
CA PRO A 124 7.67 12.83 -12.16
C PRO A 124 8.08 11.78 -13.19
N THR A 125 8.84 12.20 -14.19
CA THR A 125 9.28 11.29 -15.26
C THR A 125 10.03 10.03 -14.83
N PRO A 126 10.85 10.00 -13.74
CA PRO A 126 11.45 8.74 -13.27
C PRO A 126 10.41 7.69 -12.91
N VAL A 127 9.35 8.07 -12.18
CA VAL A 127 8.22 7.19 -11.82
C VAL A 127 7.50 6.71 -13.08
N ILE A 128 7.23 7.60 -14.04
CA ILE A 128 6.57 7.22 -15.31
C ILE A 128 7.42 6.23 -16.10
N ARG A 129 8.73 6.48 -16.23
CA ARG A 129 9.66 5.59 -16.96
C ARG A 129 9.79 4.24 -16.29
N ARG A 130 9.85 4.22 -14.96
CA ARG A 130 9.83 2.99 -14.17
C ARG A 130 8.58 2.17 -14.46
N PHE A 131 7.40 2.76 -14.33
CA PHE A 131 6.13 2.09 -14.64
C PHE A 131 6.10 1.54 -16.07
N LEU A 132 6.47 2.37 -17.06
CA LEU A 132 6.51 1.94 -18.45
C LEU A 132 7.48 0.79 -18.68
N LYS A 133 8.63 0.80 -18.01
CA LYS A 133 9.64 -0.26 -18.08
C LYS A 133 9.15 -1.55 -17.42
N ASP A 134 8.45 -1.44 -16.31
CA ASP A 134 7.88 -2.57 -15.57
C ASP A 134 6.88 -3.33 -16.45
N VAL A 135 6.00 -2.60 -17.14
CA VAL A 135 4.95 -3.19 -17.99
C VAL A 135 5.39 -3.60 -19.39
N GLU A 136 6.68 -3.48 -19.73
CA GLU A 136 7.19 -3.83 -21.07
C GLU A 136 7.00 -5.31 -21.42
N ASP A 137 7.08 -6.20 -20.43
CA ASP A 137 6.93 -7.65 -20.62
C ASP A 137 5.47 -8.12 -20.57
N GLY A 138 4.54 -7.20 -20.33
CA GLY A 138 3.11 -7.46 -20.23
C GLY A 138 2.61 -7.71 -18.81
N HIS A 139 3.44 -7.54 -17.78
CA HIS A 139 3.08 -7.68 -16.38
C HIS A 139 3.43 -6.43 -15.57
N TYR A 140 2.72 -6.17 -14.46
CA TYR A 140 3.09 -5.09 -13.54
C TYR A 140 3.56 -5.71 -12.22
N ASP A 141 4.88 -5.70 -12.00
CA ASP A 141 5.53 -6.33 -10.84
C ASP A 141 5.50 -5.45 -9.57
N ARG A 142 5.07 -4.18 -9.69
CA ARG A 142 4.92 -3.21 -8.60
C ARG A 142 6.26 -2.70 -8.07
N TYR A 143 6.19 -1.85 -7.05
CA TYR A 143 7.38 -1.39 -6.32
C TYR A 143 7.99 -2.48 -5.43
N VAL A 144 9.29 -2.35 -5.20
CA VAL A 144 10.09 -3.20 -4.32
C VAL A 144 10.50 -2.40 -3.09
N ASP A 145 10.79 -3.10 -1.99
CA ASP A 145 11.15 -2.47 -0.71
C ASP A 145 12.29 -3.25 -0.05
N LEU A 146 13.00 -2.63 0.89
CA LEU A 146 13.98 -3.31 1.76
C LEU A 146 13.29 -4.11 2.87
N GLY A 147 12.10 -3.72 3.29
CA GLY A 147 11.38 -4.24 4.44
C GLY A 147 11.99 -3.77 5.76
N ILE A 148 12.29 -2.48 5.90
CA ILE A 148 12.83 -1.89 7.13
C ILE A 148 12.16 -0.57 7.49
N THR A 149 12.14 -0.23 8.77
CA THR A 149 11.97 1.16 9.22
C THR A 149 13.33 1.76 9.58
N TRP A 150 13.45 3.08 9.51
CA TRP A 150 14.69 3.78 9.83
C TRP A 150 14.44 5.10 10.55
N TRP A 151 15.49 5.59 11.21
CA TRP A 151 15.51 6.85 11.92
C TRP A 151 16.65 7.71 11.41
N LYS A 152 16.40 9.02 11.34
CA LYS A 152 17.45 10.03 11.12
C LYS A 152 18.45 9.97 12.26
N LEU A 153 19.73 10.06 11.94
CA LEU A 153 20.83 9.96 12.90
C LEU A 153 21.48 11.32 13.17
N GLN A 154 20.70 12.40 13.26
CA GLN A 154 21.19 13.78 13.37
C GLN A 154 21.86 14.11 14.71
N ASN A 155 21.50 13.41 15.80
CA ASN A 155 22.01 13.66 17.14
C ASN A 155 23.49 13.20 17.29
N PRO A 156 24.45 14.13 17.53
CA PRO A 156 25.86 13.77 17.70
C PRO A 156 26.11 12.77 18.84
N ALA A 157 25.34 12.86 19.94
CA ALA A 157 25.50 11.95 21.07
C ALA A 157 25.09 10.51 20.72
N GLN A 158 24.08 10.35 19.86
CA GLN A 158 23.64 9.05 19.36
C GLN A 158 24.72 8.43 18.45
N ARG A 159 25.30 9.22 17.54
CA ARG A 159 26.44 8.79 16.72
C ARG A 159 27.63 8.34 17.57
N HIS A 160 28.00 9.14 18.57
CA HIS A 160 29.09 8.81 19.48
C HIS A 160 28.83 7.51 20.26
N PHE A 161 27.61 7.32 20.78
CA PHE A 161 27.21 6.08 21.46
C PHE A 161 27.39 4.84 20.56
N LEU A 162 27.00 4.96 19.29
CA LEU A 162 27.15 3.93 18.26
C LEU A 162 28.60 3.78 17.76
N GLY A 163 29.55 4.57 18.26
CA GLY A 163 30.97 4.52 17.86
C GLY A 163 31.26 5.15 16.49
N LEU A 164 30.32 5.95 15.97
CA LEU A 164 30.47 6.66 14.70
C LEU A 164 31.13 8.03 14.89
N LYS A 165 31.73 8.53 13.82
CA LYS A 165 32.22 9.90 13.76
C LYS A 165 31.04 10.87 13.70
N ASN A 166 31.30 12.13 14.04
CA ASN A 166 30.32 13.19 13.92
C ASN A 166 30.44 13.88 12.55
N ASP A 167 30.25 13.12 11.48
CA ASP A 167 30.45 13.52 10.08
C ASP A 167 29.15 13.65 9.27
N ASP A 168 28.03 13.81 9.99
CA ASP A 168 26.69 14.00 9.40
C ASP A 168 26.24 12.85 8.49
N ARG A 169 26.64 11.61 8.81
CA ARG A 169 26.34 10.41 8.02
C ARG A 169 25.48 9.38 8.77
N GLY A 170 24.59 8.75 8.01
CA GLY A 170 23.97 7.47 8.32
C GLY A 170 22.51 7.52 8.73
N ALA A 171 21.80 6.41 8.51
CA ALA A 171 20.43 6.18 8.97
C ALA A 171 20.38 4.95 9.88
N LEU A 172 19.71 5.05 11.03
CA LEU A 172 19.61 3.94 11.99
C LEU A 172 18.43 3.03 11.65
N VAL A 173 18.69 1.75 11.43
CA VAL A 173 17.66 0.72 11.22
C VAL A 173 16.87 0.55 12.51
N GLY A 174 15.55 0.73 12.41
CA GLY A 174 14.59 0.51 13.49
C GLY A 174 14.14 -0.94 13.53
N THR A 175 13.10 -1.27 12.78
CA THR A 175 12.53 -2.62 12.66
C THR A 175 12.94 -3.22 11.33
N VAL A 176 13.27 -4.52 11.33
CA VAL A 176 13.42 -5.32 10.11
C VAL A 176 12.18 -6.21 10.00
N ILE A 177 11.43 -6.06 8.91
CA ILE A 177 10.20 -6.81 8.64
C ILE A 177 10.58 -8.23 8.20
N ALA A 178 10.14 -9.25 8.95
CA ALA A 178 10.50 -10.64 8.67
C ALA A 178 10.03 -11.16 7.29
N ALA A 179 8.93 -10.62 6.76
CA ALA A 179 8.44 -10.90 5.41
C ALA A 179 9.12 -10.06 4.30
N GLY A 180 10.15 -9.28 4.64
CA GLY A 180 10.83 -8.38 3.73
C GLY A 180 12.23 -8.84 3.32
N PRO A 181 12.76 -8.31 2.21
CA PRO A 181 14.08 -8.68 1.67
C PRO A 181 15.25 -8.58 2.64
N ALA A 182 15.24 -7.61 3.55
CA ALA A 182 16.32 -7.39 4.50
C ALA A 182 16.34 -8.38 5.68
N ALA A 183 15.32 -9.23 5.85
CA ALA A 183 15.13 -10.07 7.04
C ALA A 183 16.36 -10.90 7.45
N ASN A 184 17.12 -11.39 6.47
CA ASN A 184 18.30 -12.23 6.71
C ASN A 184 19.64 -11.47 6.61
N SER A 185 19.62 -10.17 6.31
CA SER A 185 20.82 -9.37 6.03
C SER A 185 21.03 -8.23 7.01
N LEU A 186 19.94 -7.58 7.46
CA LEU A 186 19.96 -6.48 8.40
C LEU A 186 19.37 -6.89 9.75
N GLN A 187 19.68 -6.10 10.77
CA GLN A 187 19.08 -6.21 12.09
C GLN A 187 18.78 -4.82 12.66
N ALA A 188 17.83 -4.75 13.60
CA ALA A 188 17.58 -3.54 14.37
C ALA A 188 18.87 -3.02 15.02
N GLY A 189 19.11 -1.71 14.93
CA GLY A 189 20.32 -1.07 15.48
C GLY A 189 21.50 -0.96 14.51
N ASP A 190 21.44 -1.59 13.34
CA ASP A 190 22.38 -1.33 12.25
C ASP A 190 22.33 0.14 11.82
N VAL A 191 23.47 0.72 11.43
CA VAL A 191 23.48 2.03 10.76
C VAL A 191 23.85 1.87 9.30
N LEU A 192 22.96 2.28 8.41
CA LEU A 192 23.20 2.34 6.97
C LEU A 192 24.06 3.56 6.66
N LEU A 193 25.24 3.34 6.07
CA LEU A 193 26.21 4.38 5.75
C LEU A 193 26.21 4.72 4.25
N ALA A 194 25.96 3.76 3.36
CA ALA A 194 25.75 3.99 1.94
C ALA A 194 24.77 2.98 1.35
N ILE A 195 24.11 3.37 0.26
CA ILE A 195 23.24 2.54 -0.56
C ILE A 195 23.69 2.67 -2.03
N ASP A 196 24.05 1.56 -2.67
CA ASP A 196 24.60 1.54 -4.04
C ASP A 196 25.64 2.64 -4.31
N ASP A 197 26.63 2.73 -3.43
CA ASP A 197 27.72 3.73 -3.50
C ASP A 197 27.30 5.19 -3.26
N HIS A 198 26.01 5.47 -3.00
CA HIS A 198 25.53 6.77 -2.53
C HIS A 198 25.68 6.87 -1.00
N PRO A 199 26.53 7.77 -0.47
CA PRO A 199 26.61 8.00 0.96
C PRO A 199 25.29 8.52 1.52
N ILE A 200 24.83 7.94 2.63
CA ILE A 200 23.58 8.34 3.28
C ILE A 200 23.90 9.42 4.31
N ALA A 201 23.31 10.60 4.16
CA ALA A 201 23.43 11.69 5.13
C ALA A 201 22.62 11.40 6.40
N SER A 202 22.89 12.13 7.49
CA SER A 202 22.26 11.84 8.79
C SER A 202 20.76 12.16 8.85
N ASP A 203 20.25 12.89 7.87
CA ASP A 203 18.81 13.11 7.65
C ASP A 203 18.16 12.01 6.80
N ALA A 204 18.87 10.93 6.50
CA ALA A 204 18.47 9.78 5.67
C ALA A 204 18.25 10.11 4.18
N THR A 205 18.94 11.13 3.67
CA THR A 205 18.93 11.48 2.24
C THR A 205 20.23 11.05 1.53
N VAL A 206 20.17 11.01 0.20
CA VAL A 206 21.30 10.73 -0.70
C VAL A 206 21.31 11.75 -1.85
N GLU A 207 22.50 11.98 -2.42
CA GLU A 207 22.64 12.70 -3.69
C GLU A 207 22.44 11.73 -4.85
N LEU A 208 21.41 11.96 -5.67
CA LEU A 208 21.05 11.12 -6.80
C LEU A 208 20.73 12.01 -8.02
N GLU A 209 21.47 11.81 -9.12
CA GLU A 209 21.29 12.57 -10.37
C GLU A 209 21.29 14.11 -10.18
N GLY A 210 22.09 14.62 -9.24
CA GLY A 210 22.21 16.05 -8.96
C GLY A 210 21.10 16.63 -8.09
N SER A 211 20.24 15.78 -7.51
CA SER A 211 19.21 16.17 -6.54
C SER A 211 19.40 15.40 -5.24
N ARG A 212 19.10 16.07 -4.12
CA ARG A 212 19.07 15.44 -2.81
C ARG A 212 17.67 14.86 -2.56
N VAL A 213 17.60 13.54 -2.38
CA VAL A 213 16.35 12.77 -2.25
C VAL A 213 16.43 11.83 -1.06
N ASP A 214 15.30 11.33 -0.58
CA ASP A 214 15.30 10.32 0.48
C ASP A 214 15.94 9.01 -0.03
N MET A 215 16.67 8.32 0.85
CA MET A 215 17.37 7.07 0.54
C MET A 215 16.51 5.99 -0.17
N PRO A 216 15.20 5.79 0.16
CA PRO A 216 14.35 4.83 -0.53
C PRO A 216 14.25 5.02 -2.04
N GLU A 217 14.45 6.24 -2.57
CA GLU A 217 14.42 6.51 -4.01
C GLU A 217 15.45 5.65 -4.79
N VAL A 218 16.56 5.26 -4.16
CA VAL A 218 17.56 4.35 -4.78
C VAL A 218 16.98 2.94 -4.97
N VAL A 219 16.11 2.51 -4.05
CA VAL A 219 15.40 1.23 -4.10
C VAL A 219 14.23 1.32 -5.08
N GLU A 220 13.49 2.42 -5.08
CA GLU A 220 12.34 2.64 -5.97
C GLU A 220 12.69 2.56 -7.45
N ARG A 221 13.90 2.98 -7.84
CA ARG A 221 14.37 2.91 -9.23
C ARG A 221 14.69 1.50 -9.72
N LYS A 222 14.60 0.51 -8.83
CA LYS A 222 14.90 -0.89 -9.13
C LYS A 222 13.62 -1.71 -9.32
N PHE A 223 13.82 -2.91 -9.83
CA PHE A 223 12.79 -3.90 -10.14
C PHE A 223 12.94 -5.13 -9.26
N LYS A 224 11.91 -5.97 -9.27
CA LYS A 224 11.92 -7.26 -8.56
C LYS A 224 13.09 -8.13 -9.00
N GLY A 225 13.82 -8.67 -8.03
CA GLY A 225 15.03 -9.46 -8.27
C GLY A 225 16.31 -8.65 -8.48
N ASP A 226 16.23 -7.32 -8.61
CA ASP A 226 17.42 -6.47 -8.59
C ASP A 226 18.10 -6.53 -7.22
N LYS A 227 19.40 -6.27 -7.19
CA LYS A 227 20.18 -6.24 -5.97
C LYS A 227 20.53 -4.82 -5.56
N VAL A 228 20.59 -4.58 -4.26
CA VAL A 228 21.07 -3.34 -3.66
C VAL A 228 22.18 -3.66 -2.66
N LYS A 229 23.28 -2.91 -2.76
CA LYS A 229 24.43 -3.00 -1.87
C LYS A 229 24.29 -1.95 -0.77
N LEU A 230 24.46 -2.38 0.47
CA LEU A 230 24.45 -1.51 1.64
C LEU A 230 25.78 -1.60 2.38
N ASP A 231 26.37 -0.45 2.65
CA ASP A 231 27.45 -0.35 3.64
C ASP A 231 26.81 -0.09 5.00
N VAL A 232 27.10 -0.97 5.95
CA VAL A 232 26.45 -1.06 7.25
C VAL A 232 27.49 -0.95 8.36
N TRP A 233 27.10 -0.30 9.44
CA TRP A 233 27.84 -0.28 10.69
C TRP A 233 27.08 -1.08 11.75
N ARG A 234 27.65 -2.21 12.15
CA ARG A 234 27.06 -3.14 13.13
C ARG A 234 28.09 -3.43 14.22
N ASP A 235 27.68 -3.32 15.47
CA ASP A 235 28.55 -3.59 16.63
C ASP A 235 29.91 -2.88 16.55
N LYS A 236 29.89 -1.62 16.09
CA LYS A 236 31.08 -0.77 15.90
C LYS A 236 32.06 -1.27 14.83
N LYS A 237 31.59 -2.04 13.86
CA LYS A 237 32.38 -2.57 12.75
C LYS A 237 31.69 -2.34 11.41
N PRO A 238 32.46 -2.06 10.35
CA PRO A 238 31.91 -1.99 9.00
C PRO A 238 31.57 -3.39 8.48
N LEU A 239 30.47 -3.48 7.76
CA LEU A 239 29.99 -4.66 7.04
C LEU A 239 29.42 -4.18 5.70
N THR A 240 29.54 -4.97 4.65
CA THR A 240 28.80 -4.74 3.40
C THR A 240 27.84 -5.90 3.21
N VAL A 241 26.57 -5.59 2.93
CA VAL A 241 25.55 -6.59 2.61
C VAL A 241 24.99 -6.31 1.22
N THR A 242 24.48 -7.35 0.57
CA THR A 242 23.77 -7.24 -0.70
C THR A 242 22.44 -7.93 -0.56
N ILE A 243 21.37 -7.18 -0.82
CA ILE A 243 19.98 -7.62 -0.64
C ILE A 243 19.35 -7.71 -2.02
N GLU A 244 18.70 -8.83 -2.31
CA GLU A 244 17.85 -9.01 -3.49
C GLU A 244 16.45 -8.49 -3.19
N LEU A 245 15.98 -7.53 -3.97
CA LEU A 245 14.78 -6.77 -3.73
C LEU A 245 13.52 -7.49 -4.18
N GLY A 246 12.43 -7.26 -3.46
CA GLY A 246 11.12 -7.82 -3.75
C GLY A 246 10.04 -7.08 -2.99
N SER A 247 8.81 -7.55 -3.15
CA SER A 247 7.64 -6.97 -2.49
C SER A 247 7.53 -7.43 -1.04
N VAL A 248 7.02 -6.54 -0.17
CA VAL A 248 6.74 -6.83 1.24
C VAL A 248 5.24 -7.03 1.39
N TRP A 249 4.80 -8.29 1.37
CA TRP A 249 3.38 -8.64 1.28
C TRP A 249 2.49 -8.02 2.38
N PRO A 250 2.94 -7.83 3.64
CA PRO A 250 2.10 -7.23 4.67
C PRO A 250 1.70 -5.77 4.37
N TYR A 251 2.54 -4.99 3.67
CA TYR A 251 2.18 -3.64 3.24
C TYR A 251 1.06 -3.69 2.20
N LEU A 252 1.21 -4.56 1.20
CA LEU A 252 0.21 -4.76 0.15
C LEU A 252 -1.12 -5.30 0.70
N TYR A 253 -1.09 -6.06 1.80
CA TYR A 253 -2.30 -6.50 2.49
C TYR A 253 -3.09 -5.32 3.07
N LEU A 254 -2.41 -4.29 3.60
CA LEU A 254 -3.01 -3.08 4.13
C LEU A 254 -3.41 -2.06 3.06
N ALA A 255 -3.04 -2.26 1.79
CA ALA A 255 -3.48 -1.42 0.69
C ALA A 255 -4.98 -1.61 0.37
N HIS A 256 -5.57 -0.61 -0.31
CA HIS A 256 -6.88 -0.72 -0.93
C HIS A 256 -6.96 -1.85 -1.97
N GLY A 257 -8.06 -2.60 -1.95
CA GLY A 257 -8.38 -3.59 -2.97
C GLY A 257 -9.16 -2.96 -4.13
N TYR A 258 -8.54 -2.85 -5.30
CA TYR A 258 -9.20 -2.35 -6.51
C TYR A 258 -9.70 -3.45 -7.42
N ASP A 259 -10.83 -3.20 -8.10
CA ASP A 259 -11.44 -4.09 -9.09
C ASP A 259 -11.69 -5.53 -8.61
N VAL A 260 -11.78 -5.71 -7.29
CA VAL A 260 -12.00 -7.01 -6.65
C VAL A 260 -13.19 -6.93 -5.70
N LYS A 261 -13.91 -8.05 -5.57
CA LYS A 261 -14.97 -8.16 -4.57
C LYS A 261 -14.37 -8.36 -3.18
N PRO A 262 -14.94 -7.74 -2.13
CA PRO A 262 -14.50 -7.99 -0.76
C PRO A 262 -14.71 -9.46 -0.39
N ARG A 263 -13.78 -10.03 0.36
CA ARG A 263 -13.91 -11.38 0.91
C ARG A 263 -14.78 -11.36 2.16
N TYR A 264 -15.65 -12.35 2.29
CA TYR A 264 -16.55 -12.46 3.43
C TYR A 264 -17.10 -13.88 3.61
N ILE A 265 -17.62 -14.15 4.81
CA ILE A 265 -18.46 -15.30 5.13
C ILE A 265 -19.71 -14.80 5.87
N VAL A 266 -20.88 -15.28 5.48
CA VAL A 266 -22.15 -15.15 6.21
C VAL A 266 -22.53 -16.51 6.74
N TYR A 267 -22.59 -16.66 8.07
CA TYR A 267 -22.96 -17.92 8.71
C TYR A 267 -23.96 -17.65 9.84
N GLY A 268 -25.20 -18.16 9.73
CA GLY A 268 -26.25 -17.87 10.71
C GLY A 268 -26.60 -16.38 10.86
N GLY A 269 -26.35 -15.59 9.82
CA GLY A 269 -26.49 -14.12 9.83
C GLY A 269 -25.27 -13.36 10.33
N LEU A 270 -24.25 -14.02 10.89
CA LEU A 270 -23.00 -13.40 11.28
C LEU A 270 -22.14 -13.15 10.05
N VAL A 271 -21.68 -11.92 9.85
CA VAL A 271 -20.86 -11.50 8.70
C VAL A 271 -19.42 -11.36 9.16
N PHE A 272 -18.54 -12.20 8.62
CA PHE A 272 -17.11 -12.20 8.90
C PHE A 272 -16.33 -11.69 7.70
N GLN A 273 -15.34 -10.83 7.94
CA GLN A 273 -14.50 -10.27 6.88
C GLN A 273 -13.05 -10.12 7.36
N PRO A 274 -12.05 -10.18 6.47
CA PRO A 274 -10.69 -9.79 6.79
C PRO A 274 -10.61 -8.29 7.11
N LEU A 275 -9.87 -7.93 8.14
CA LEU A 275 -9.53 -6.55 8.47
C LEU A 275 -8.59 -6.00 7.39
N THR A 276 -9.08 -5.02 6.64
CA THR A 276 -8.40 -4.37 5.51
C THR A 276 -8.62 -2.86 5.62
N LEU A 277 -7.84 -2.06 4.88
CA LEU A 277 -8.05 -0.61 4.83
C LEU A 277 -9.43 -0.25 4.29
N ASP A 278 -9.93 -0.97 3.28
CA ASP A 278 -11.30 -0.79 2.76
C ASP A 278 -12.36 -0.97 3.86
N LEU A 279 -12.16 -1.95 4.76
CA LEU A 279 -13.05 -2.19 5.89
C LEU A 279 -12.92 -1.09 6.94
N ILE A 280 -11.69 -0.67 7.25
CA ILE A 280 -11.44 0.44 8.18
C ILE A 280 -12.14 1.71 7.70
N ASP A 281 -12.02 2.03 6.43
CA ASP A 281 -12.59 3.24 5.85
C ASP A 281 -14.12 3.21 5.82
N ALA A 282 -14.69 2.06 5.44
CA ALA A 282 -16.14 1.90 5.37
C ALA A 282 -16.82 1.88 6.75
N PHE A 283 -16.21 1.24 7.75
CA PHE A 283 -16.85 1.01 9.05
C PHE A 283 -16.36 1.89 10.18
N GLN A 284 -15.19 2.53 10.03
CA GLN A 284 -14.56 3.39 11.03
C GLN A 284 -14.65 2.80 12.46
N PRO A 285 -14.17 1.57 12.69
CA PRO A 285 -14.34 0.91 13.98
C PRO A 285 -13.69 1.73 15.10
N THR A 286 -14.33 1.79 16.26
CA THR A 286 -13.81 2.51 17.44
C THR A 286 -13.21 1.57 18.50
N ASP A 287 -13.34 0.25 18.32
CA ASP A 287 -12.69 -0.72 19.20
C ASP A 287 -11.17 -0.61 19.09
N VAL A 288 -10.54 -0.31 20.23
CA VAL A 288 -9.09 -0.07 20.32
C VAL A 288 -8.26 -1.28 19.92
N ARG A 289 -8.78 -2.51 20.10
CA ARG A 289 -8.07 -3.74 19.71
C ARG A 289 -8.06 -3.88 18.20
N ILE A 290 -9.19 -3.62 17.52
CA ILE A 290 -9.21 -3.62 16.05
C ILE A 290 -8.22 -2.60 15.50
N ARG A 291 -8.20 -1.38 16.06
CA ARG A 291 -7.26 -0.35 15.65
C ARG A 291 -5.81 -0.76 15.88
N HIS A 292 -5.49 -1.29 17.06
CA HIS A 292 -4.15 -1.80 17.34
C HIS A 292 -3.72 -2.91 16.35
N TYR A 293 -4.58 -3.91 16.12
CA TYR A 293 -4.29 -5.01 15.19
C TYR A 293 -4.09 -4.54 13.74
N PHE A 294 -4.76 -3.45 13.34
CA PHE A 294 -4.56 -2.84 12.02
C PHE A 294 -3.28 -1.99 11.98
N ASP A 295 -3.15 -1.01 12.88
CA ASP A 295 -2.08 -0.02 12.88
C ASP A 295 -0.69 -0.65 13.15
N TYR A 296 -0.64 -1.70 13.97
CA TYR A 296 0.59 -2.41 14.32
C TYR A 296 0.76 -3.75 13.59
N PHE A 297 -0.10 -4.03 12.58
CA PHE A 297 -0.06 -5.28 11.81
C PHE A 297 1.34 -5.63 11.34
N VAL A 298 2.06 -4.64 10.79
CA VAL A 298 3.41 -4.81 10.24
C VAL A 298 4.50 -4.52 11.26
N LEU A 299 4.38 -3.43 12.02
CA LEU A 299 5.44 -2.99 12.95
C LEU A 299 5.66 -3.95 14.11
N GLU A 300 4.59 -4.53 14.66
CA GLU A 300 4.67 -5.58 15.68
C GLU A 300 4.65 -6.99 15.08
N GLN A 301 4.63 -7.09 13.74
CA GLN A 301 4.65 -8.34 13.00
C GLN A 301 3.52 -9.31 13.36
N ILE A 302 2.34 -8.76 13.70
CA ILE A 302 1.11 -9.51 14.01
C ILE A 302 0.76 -10.48 12.88
N TYR A 303 1.09 -10.12 11.63
CA TYR A 303 0.90 -10.97 10.44
C TYR A 303 1.57 -12.35 10.52
N LEU A 304 2.60 -12.53 11.36
CA LEU A 304 3.24 -13.83 11.56
C LEU A 304 2.33 -14.83 12.28
N GLU A 305 1.43 -14.36 13.13
CA GLU A 305 0.43 -15.18 13.83
C GLU A 305 -0.95 -15.10 13.16
N HIS A 306 -1.31 -13.94 12.64
CA HIS A 306 -2.58 -13.68 11.98
C HIS A 306 -2.36 -13.09 10.59
N PRO A 307 -2.01 -13.90 9.57
CA PRO A 307 -1.81 -13.40 8.21
C PRO A 307 -3.04 -12.69 7.63
N GLU A 308 -4.25 -13.04 8.10
CA GLU A 308 -5.45 -12.23 7.93
C GLU A 308 -6.19 -12.15 9.27
N ILE A 309 -6.52 -10.94 9.70
CA ILE A 309 -7.27 -10.73 10.93
C ILE A 309 -8.76 -10.83 10.61
N VAL A 310 -9.44 -11.88 11.07
CA VAL A 310 -10.86 -12.10 10.76
C VAL A 310 -11.75 -11.43 11.80
N ILE A 311 -12.66 -10.55 11.37
CA ILE A 311 -13.54 -9.78 12.26
C ILE A 311 -14.99 -10.16 12.00
N LEU A 312 -15.79 -10.29 13.08
CA LEU A 312 -17.25 -10.26 13.00
C LEU A 312 -17.72 -8.82 12.78
N THR A 313 -17.88 -8.42 11.52
CA THR A 313 -18.16 -7.03 11.15
C THR A 313 -19.62 -6.67 11.39
N ASN A 314 -20.55 -7.61 11.17
CA ASN A 314 -21.97 -7.36 11.35
C ASN A 314 -22.73 -8.63 11.73
N VAL A 315 -23.96 -8.45 12.24
CA VAL A 315 -24.91 -9.54 12.49
C VAL A 315 -26.24 -9.14 11.87
N LEU A 316 -26.66 -9.87 10.84
CA LEU A 316 -27.96 -9.77 10.18
C LEU A 316 -29.04 -10.35 11.11
N PRO A 317 -29.91 -9.50 11.69
CA PRO A 317 -30.77 -9.93 12.78
C PRO A 317 -31.80 -11.01 12.39
N ASP A 318 -31.84 -12.06 13.20
CA ASP A 318 -32.81 -13.15 13.14
C ASP A 318 -33.12 -13.63 14.58
N PRO A 319 -34.33 -14.14 14.88
CA PRO A 319 -34.63 -14.67 16.21
C PRO A 319 -33.57 -15.64 16.78
N THR A 320 -32.87 -16.41 15.93
CA THR A 320 -31.83 -17.34 16.38
C THR A 320 -30.52 -16.68 16.80
N ASN A 321 -30.30 -15.40 16.49
CA ASN A 321 -29.00 -14.73 16.70
C ASN A 321 -29.09 -13.36 17.41
N THR A 322 -30.27 -12.93 17.85
CA THR A 322 -30.48 -11.58 18.45
C THR A 322 -29.59 -11.28 19.65
N TYR A 323 -29.20 -12.29 20.43
CA TYR A 323 -28.33 -12.18 21.61
C TYR A 323 -26.83 -12.05 21.27
N LEU A 324 -26.46 -12.15 19.98
CA LEU A 324 -25.06 -12.11 19.52
C LEU A 324 -24.58 -10.71 19.13
N ALA A 325 -25.44 -9.69 19.22
CA ALA A 325 -25.07 -8.31 18.90
C ALA A 325 -23.83 -7.78 19.66
N PRO A 326 -23.57 -8.14 20.94
CA PRO A 326 -22.37 -7.69 21.66
C PRO A 326 -21.04 -8.19 21.09
N TYR A 327 -21.04 -9.24 20.25
CA TYR A 327 -19.83 -9.77 19.61
C TYR A 327 -19.44 -9.03 18.33
N ARG A 328 -20.26 -8.08 17.84
CA ARG A 328 -19.90 -7.25 16.69
C ARG A 328 -18.58 -6.51 16.97
N SER A 329 -17.81 -6.28 15.92
CA SER A 329 -16.50 -5.63 16.02
C SER A 329 -15.53 -6.40 16.94
N SER A 330 -15.60 -7.73 16.93
CA SER A 330 -14.65 -8.61 17.62
C SER A 330 -13.83 -9.41 16.62
N ILE A 331 -12.56 -9.65 16.96
CA ILE A 331 -11.63 -10.46 16.15
C ILE A 331 -11.81 -11.93 16.55
N VAL A 332 -11.96 -12.82 15.57
CA VAL A 332 -12.07 -14.26 15.77
C VAL A 332 -10.69 -14.84 16.08
N ASP A 333 -10.58 -15.63 17.15
CA ASP A 333 -9.35 -16.30 17.56
C ASP A 333 -9.36 -17.79 17.19
N GLU A 334 -10.39 -18.52 17.61
CA GLU A 334 -10.52 -19.94 17.38
C GLU A 334 -11.99 -20.39 17.23
N VAL A 335 -12.18 -21.50 16.53
CA VAL A 335 -13.46 -22.22 16.48
C VAL A 335 -13.21 -23.65 16.93
N ASN A 336 -13.91 -24.09 17.97
CA ASN A 336 -13.77 -25.44 18.55
C ASN A 336 -12.31 -25.82 18.88
N GLY A 337 -11.53 -24.87 19.39
CA GLY A 337 -10.10 -25.05 19.72
C GLY A 337 -9.14 -25.03 18.53
N LYS A 338 -9.63 -24.80 17.30
CA LYS A 338 -8.79 -24.61 16.11
C LYS A 338 -8.58 -23.14 15.86
N LYS A 339 -7.31 -22.71 15.80
CA LYS A 339 -6.93 -21.32 15.52
C LYS A 339 -7.40 -20.89 14.13
N ILE A 340 -7.98 -19.70 14.07
CA ILE A 340 -8.40 -19.04 12.84
C ILE A 340 -7.36 -17.97 12.52
N ARG A 341 -6.50 -18.24 11.54
CA ARG A 341 -5.41 -17.35 11.13
C ARG A 341 -5.73 -16.61 9.83
N LYS A 342 -6.70 -17.13 9.07
CA LYS A 342 -7.21 -16.59 7.81
C LYS A 342 -8.72 -16.81 7.69
N LEU A 343 -9.38 -16.10 6.78
CA LEU A 343 -10.82 -16.29 6.51
C LEU A 343 -11.11 -17.72 6.02
N ASN A 344 -10.19 -18.33 5.27
CA ASN A 344 -10.34 -19.71 4.78
C ASN A 344 -10.31 -20.74 5.92
N ASP A 345 -9.59 -20.47 7.02
CA ASP A 345 -9.60 -21.33 8.20
C ASP A 345 -10.99 -21.31 8.86
N LEU A 346 -11.63 -20.14 8.89
CA LEU A 346 -13.00 -19.99 9.41
C LEU A 346 -14.01 -20.73 8.54
N ALA A 347 -13.89 -20.62 7.21
CA ALA A 347 -14.73 -21.36 6.28
C ALA A 347 -14.58 -22.87 6.47
N ALA A 348 -13.35 -23.36 6.59
CA ALA A 348 -13.07 -24.76 6.85
C ALA A 348 -13.67 -25.22 8.19
N ALA A 349 -13.53 -24.42 9.25
CA ALA A 349 -14.09 -24.73 10.56
C ALA A 349 -15.63 -24.84 10.52
N PHE A 350 -16.33 -23.93 9.84
CA PHE A 350 -17.79 -23.99 9.72
C PHE A 350 -18.31 -25.10 8.79
N ALA A 351 -17.45 -25.71 7.98
CA ALA A 351 -17.80 -26.88 7.17
C ALA A 351 -17.75 -28.20 7.96
N GLU A 352 -17.20 -28.20 9.18
CA GLU A 352 -17.09 -29.40 10.00
C GLU A 352 -18.43 -29.83 10.59
N ASN A 353 -18.64 -31.15 10.70
CA ASN A 353 -19.80 -31.69 11.37
C ASN A 353 -19.56 -31.74 12.89
N THR A 354 -20.30 -30.94 13.64
CA THR A 354 -20.20 -30.81 15.10
C THR A 354 -21.58 -30.57 15.70
N ASP A 355 -21.74 -30.84 17.00
CA ASP A 355 -22.98 -30.51 17.71
C ASP A 355 -23.10 -29.01 18.00
N ARG A 356 -21.97 -28.32 18.16
CA ARG A 356 -21.86 -26.89 18.46
C ARG A 356 -20.62 -26.28 17.82
N PHE A 357 -20.74 -25.03 17.36
CA PHE A 357 -19.58 -24.19 17.07
C PHE A 357 -19.34 -23.25 18.24
N VAL A 358 -18.20 -23.38 18.90
CA VAL A 358 -17.72 -22.51 19.98
C VAL A 358 -16.66 -21.60 19.38
N VAL A 359 -17.04 -20.36 19.08
CA VAL A 359 -16.19 -19.33 18.50
C VAL A 359 -15.66 -18.46 19.64
N ARG A 360 -14.34 -18.46 19.85
CA ARG A 360 -13.69 -17.52 20.76
C ARG A 360 -13.21 -16.29 20.01
N MET A 361 -13.38 -15.14 20.65
CA MET A 361 -12.86 -13.87 20.17
C MET A 361 -11.56 -13.53 20.89
N ILE A 362 -10.70 -12.71 20.28
CA ILE A 362 -9.51 -12.17 20.92
C ILE A 362 -9.93 -11.20 22.04
N GLY A 363 -9.36 -11.41 23.23
CA GLY A 363 -9.61 -10.64 24.45
C GLY A 363 -10.53 -11.36 25.43
N ASP A 364 -11.00 -10.63 26.44
CA ASP A 364 -11.80 -11.20 27.53
C ASP A 364 -13.29 -11.26 27.16
N GLY A 365 -13.91 -12.41 27.38
CA GLY A 365 -15.35 -12.59 27.16
C GLY A 365 -15.76 -14.07 27.09
N PRO A 366 -17.06 -14.36 27.24
CA PRO A 366 -17.57 -15.70 26.96
C PRO A 366 -17.43 -16.02 25.47
N PRO A 367 -17.36 -17.31 25.08
CA PRO A 367 -17.39 -17.69 23.68
C PRO A 367 -18.78 -17.44 23.07
N LEU A 368 -18.79 -17.11 21.78
CA LEU A 368 -19.98 -17.17 20.94
C LEU A 368 -20.26 -18.63 20.59
N VAL A 369 -21.47 -19.12 20.84
CA VAL A 369 -21.84 -20.51 20.57
C VAL A 369 -22.98 -20.56 19.56
N LEU A 370 -22.83 -21.34 18.49
CA LEU A 370 -23.87 -21.58 17.48
C LEU A 370 -24.32 -23.04 17.49
N ASP A 371 -25.64 -23.25 17.38
CA ASP A 371 -26.24 -24.54 17.03
C ASP A 371 -26.35 -24.64 15.50
N PRO A 372 -25.65 -25.58 14.85
CA PRO A 372 -25.70 -25.75 13.40
C PRO A 372 -27.12 -26.01 12.88
N LYS A 373 -27.99 -26.66 13.66
CA LYS A 373 -29.38 -26.93 13.29
C LYS A 373 -30.22 -25.66 13.30
N GLU A 374 -30.01 -24.78 14.29
CA GLU A 374 -30.70 -23.50 14.34
C GLU A 374 -30.23 -22.59 13.20
N VAL A 375 -28.92 -22.57 12.91
CA VAL A 375 -28.35 -21.84 11.77
C VAL A 375 -28.99 -22.27 10.46
N GLU A 376 -29.04 -23.58 10.19
CA GLU A 376 -29.64 -24.10 8.96
C GLU A 376 -31.14 -23.79 8.88
N SER A 377 -31.87 -23.89 10.00
CA SER A 377 -33.31 -23.53 10.06
C SER A 377 -33.60 -22.05 9.76
N ALA A 378 -32.63 -21.17 10.00
CA ALA A 378 -32.74 -19.73 9.76
C ALA A 378 -32.20 -19.29 8.39
N ARG A 379 -31.42 -20.14 7.72
CA ARG A 379 -30.64 -19.82 6.52
C ARG A 379 -31.46 -19.14 5.42
N GLU A 380 -32.53 -19.78 4.95
CA GLU A 380 -33.35 -19.24 3.86
C GLU A 380 -34.13 -17.98 4.27
N ARG A 381 -34.54 -17.86 5.54
CA ARG A 381 -35.17 -16.62 6.03
C ARG A 381 -34.19 -15.46 6.00
N ILE A 382 -32.96 -15.66 6.48
CA ILE A 382 -31.92 -14.64 6.50
C ILE A 382 -31.58 -14.23 5.07
N LYS A 383 -31.33 -15.20 4.18
CA LYS A 383 -31.00 -14.93 2.77
C LYS A 383 -32.10 -14.12 2.07
N THR A 384 -33.35 -14.52 2.25
CA THR A 384 -34.50 -13.82 1.64
C THR A 384 -34.67 -12.42 2.22
N ARG A 385 -34.61 -12.27 3.54
CA ARG A 385 -34.85 -10.99 4.23
C ARG A 385 -33.80 -9.94 3.90
N TYR A 386 -32.53 -10.35 3.78
CA TYR A 386 -31.39 -9.47 3.59
C TYR A 386 -30.82 -9.50 2.17
N ASN A 387 -31.48 -10.20 1.25
CA ASN A 387 -31.06 -10.36 -0.14
C ASN A 387 -29.62 -10.89 -0.29
N VAL A 388 -29.25 -11.86 0.54
CA VAL A 388 -27.93 -12.52 0.49
C VAL A 388 -27.99 -13.60 -0.60
N LEU A 389 -27.43 -13.29 -1.77
CA LEU A 389 -27.41 -14.18 -2.93
C LEU A 389 -26.38 -15.31 -2.79
N VAL A 390 -25.22 -14.97 -2.22
CA VAL A 390 -24.11 -15.90 -1.97
C VAL A 390 -23.65 -15.66 -0.53
N GLU A 391 -23.40 -16.72 0.22
CA GLU A 391 -23.06 -16.63 1.63
C GLU A 391 -21.55 -16.49 1.88
N GLN A 392 -20.72 -16.65 0.85
CA GLN A 392 -19.29 -16.47 0.99
C GLN A 392 -18.66 -15.98 -0.31
N ASN A 393 -17.64 -15.15 -0.17
CA ASN A 393 -16.66 -14.89 -1.20
C ASN A 393 -15.27 -15.13 -0.59
N LEU A 394 -14.64 -16.24 -0.97
CA LEU A 394 -13.32 -16.62 -0.47
C LEU A 394 -12.21 -16.37 -1.48
N GLU A 395 -12.54 -15.97 -2.71
CA GLU A 395 -11.58 -15.76 -3.79
C GLU A 395 -10.46 -14.83 -3.33
N GLU A 396 -9.23 -15.35 -3.34
CA GLU A 396 -8.04 -14.57 -3.02
C GLU A 396 -7.88 -13.47 -4.06
N GLN A 397 -7.58 -12.26 -3.57
CA GLN A 397 -7.45 -11.10 -4.45
C GLN A 397 -6.14 -11.27 -5.23
N ALA A 398 -6.22 -11.40 -6.56
CA ALA A 398 -5.04 -11.53 -7.43
C ALA A 398 -4.04 -10.37 -7.29
N SER A 399 -4.46 -9.23 -6.73
CA SER A 399 -3.66 -8.04 -6.45
C SER A 399 -2.99 -8.03 -5.07
N LYS A 400 -3.35 -8.95 -4.16
CA LYS A 400 -2.72 -9.08 -2.84
C LYS A 400 -1.80 -10.31 -2.82
N PRO A 401 -0.48 -10.15 -2.62
CA PRO A 401 0.43 -11.28 -2.51
C PRO A 401 -0.03 -12.24 -1.42
N THR A 402 0.02 -13.54 -1.71
CA THR A 402 -0.27 -14.55 -0.71
C THR A 402 1.00 -14.86 0.11
N PRO A 403 0.88 -15.19 1.40
CA PRO A 403 2.03 -15.61 2.21
C PRO A 403 2.81 -16.82 1.62
N ALA A 404 2.21 -17.56 0.69
CA ALA A 404 2.82 -18.72 0.05
C ALA A 404 3.86 -18.35 -1.01
N ASP A 405 3.81 -17.15 -1.60
CA ASP A 405 4.65 -16.76 -2.74
C ASP A 405 6.13 -16.52 -2.38
N GLN A 406 6.51 -16.54 -1.10
CA GLN A 406 7.89 -16.31 -0.64
C GLN A 406 8.59 -17.56 -0.08
N THR A 407 7.94 -18.73 -0.05
CA THR A 407 8.58 -19.97 0.44
C THR A 407 9.33 -20.77 -0.64
N LYS A 408 9.50 -20.21 -1.84
CA LYS A 408 10.37 -20.76 -2.89
C LYS A 408 11.47 -19.78 -3.27
N SER A 409 12.48 -19.68 -2.42
CA SER A 409 13.84 -19.25 -2.79
C SER A 409 14.83 -19.80 -1.77
#